data_AF-A0A9E0DR08-F1
#
_entry.id   AF-A0A9E0DR08-F1
#
_cell.length_a   1.000
_cell.length_b   1.000
_cell.length_c   1.000
_cell.angle_alpha   90.00
_cell.angle_beta   90.00
_cell.angle_gamma   90.00
#
_symmetry.space_group_name_H-M   'P 1'
#
loop_
_entity.id
_entity.type
_entity.pdbx_description
1 polymer ?
#
loop_
_entity_poly.entity_id
_entity_poly.type
_entity_poly.pdbx_seq_one_letter_code
_entity_poly.pdbx_strand_id
1 'polypeptide(L)'
;MEKKVNYIPAVRSKIEKKVGIYCRVSTNDMQQLNSLTAQISGLTRLVATVDTWRLVDVYIDIASSKSKSLRKDFARMVEDSK
;
A
#
# COMPACT_ATOMS: atom_id res chain seq x y z
N MET A 1 -7.50 -55.34 -6.90
CA MET A 1 -8.02 -53.98 -7.11
C MET A 1 -7.15 -53.01 -6.35
N GLU A 2 -6.34 -52.22 -7.04
CA GLU A 2 -5.45 -51.24 -6.39
C GLU A 2 -6.26 -50.04 -5.91
N LYS A 3 -6.02 -49.64 -4.65
CA LYS A 3 -6.65 -48.46 -4.06
C LYS A 3 -6.07 -47.21 -4.72
N LYS A 4 -6.89 -46.51 -5.51
CA LYS A 4 -6.53 -45.22 -6.09
C LYS A 4 -6.65 -44.13 -5.03
N VAL A 5 -5.53 -43.66 -4.51
CA VAL A 5 -5.49 -42.55 -3.54
C VAL A 5 -5.29 -41.24 -4.31
N ASN A 6 -6.29 -40.35 -4.22
CA ASN A 6 -6.17 -39.00 -4.75
C ASN A 6 -5.66 -38.08 -3.63
N TYR A 7 -4.40 -37.66 -3.74
CA TYR A 7 -3.80 -36.71 -2.82
C TYR A 7 -4.14 -35.29 -3.24
N ILE A 8 -4.89 -34.57 -2.40
CA ILE A 8 -5.12 -33.13 -2.56
C ILE A 8 -4.18 -32.44 -1.56
N PRO A 9 -3.12 -31.74 -2.03
CA PRO A 9 -2.22 -31.03 -1.13
C PRO A 9 -2.99 -29.96 -0.38
N ALA A 10 -2.74 -29.86 0.93
CA ALA A 10 -3.28 -28.78 1.74
C ALA A 10 -2.66 -27.46 1.27
N VAL A 11 -3.37 -26.71 0.42
CA VAL A 11 -3.03 -25.33 0.11
C VAL A 11 -3.32 -24.54 1.38
N ARG A 12 -2.29 -24.29 2.21
CA ARG A 12 -2.40 -23.25 3.24
C ARG A 12 -2.68 -21.97 2.49
N SER A 13 -3.91 -21.44 2.59
CA SER A 13 -4.21 -20.09 2.16
C SER A 13 -3.25 -19.18 2.93
N LYS A 14 -2.18 -18.71 2.28
CA LYS A 14 -1.34 -17.66 2.84
C LYS A 14 -2.30 -16.48 3.01
N ILE A 15 -2.66 -16.18 4.25
CA ILE A 15 -3.48 -15.00 4.54
C ILE A 15 -2.61 -13.81 4.14
N GLU A 16 -2.90 -13.26 2.97
CA GLU A 16 -2.21 -12.12 2.40
C GLU A 16 -2.77 -10.86 3.04
N LYS A 17 -1.95 -10.16 3.81
CA LYS A 17 -2.30 -8.87 4.39
C LYS A 17 -2.27 -7.82 3.28
N LYS A 18 -3.43 -7.23 3.01
CA LYS A 18 -3.55 -6.07 2.12
C LYS A 18 -2.98 -4.84 2.80
N VAL A 19 -2.10 -4.12 2.11
CA VAL A 19 -1.42 -2.93 2.63
C VAL A 19 -1.61 -1.78 1.66
N GLY A 20 -2.00 -0.60 2.17
CA GLY A 20 -2.00 0.66 1.42
C GLY A 20 -0.87 1.57 1.93
N ILE A 21 -0.27 2.34 1.03
CA ILE A 21 0.75 3.34 1.38
C ILE A 21 0.12 4.73 1.25
N TYR A 22 0.26 5.60 2.26
CA TYR A 22 -0.14 6.99 2.15
C TYR A 22 1.05 7.92 2.41
N CYS A 23 1.33 8.80 1.45
CA CYS A 23 2.40 9.79 1.53
C CYS A 23 1.83 11.19 1.35
N ARG A 24 2.34 12.16 2.13
CA ARG A 24 1.93 13.56 2.01
C ARG A 24 3.11 14.50 2.13
N VAL A 25 3.11 15.52 1.29
CA VAL A 25 4.00 16.68 1.44
C VAL A 25 3.20 17.98 1.51
N SER A 26 3.80 19.04 2.06
CA SER A 26 3.08 20.29 2.36
C SER A 26 3.03 21.25 1.17
N THR A 27 4.00 21.18 0.26
CA THR A 27 4.16 22.04 -0.91
C THR A 27 4.65 21.20 -2.09
N ASN A 28 4.54 21.78 -3.29
CA ASN A 28 5.11 21.23 -4.52
C ASN A 28 6.58 21.66 -4.73
N ASP A 29 7.25 22.15 -3.69
CA ASP A 29 8.65 22.53 -3.76
C ASP A 29 9.51 21.31 -4.09
N MET A 30 10.58 21.50 -4.87
CA MET A 30 11.43 20.41 -5.35
C MET A 30 11.98 19.53 -4.23
N GLN A 31 12.38 20.12 -3.09
CA GLN A 31 12.86 19.35 -1.93
C GLN A 31 11.75 18.44 -1.37
N GLN A 32 10.51 18.92 -1.36
CA GLN A 32 9.38 18.14 -0.88
C GLN A 32 8.98 17.07 -1.90
N LEU A 33 9.01 17.35 -3.20
CA LEU A 33 8.80 16.33 -4.23
C LEU A 33 9.87 15.22 -4.19
N ASN A 34 11.12 15.59 -3.91
CA ASN A 34 12.20 14.63 -3.68
C ASN A 34 11.94 13.78 -2.43
N SER A 35 11.51 14.41 -1.33
CA SER A 35 11.09 13.70 -0.12
C SER A 35 9.91 12.76 -0.39
N LEU A 36 8.93 13.17 -1.20
CA LEU A 36 7.78 12.36 -1.58
C LEU A 36 8.21 11.11 -2.35
N THR A 37 9.09 11.28 -3.34
CA THR A 37 9.66 10.17 -4.11
C THR A 37 10.41 9.19 -3.19
N ALA A 38 11.20 9.70 -2.25
CA ALA A 38 11.92 8.88 -1.29
C ALA A 38 10.98 8.08 -0.36
N GLN A 39 9.88 8.71 0.11
CA GLN A 39 8.86 8.06 0.92
C GLN A 39 8.17 6.92 0.16
N ILE A 40 7.70 7.18 -1.07
CA ILE A 40 7.03 6.19 -1.91
C ILE A 40 7.97 5.01 -2.19
N SER A 41 9.20 5.28 -2.63
CA SER A 41 10.19 4.24 -2.92
C SER A 41 10.52 3.40 -1.70
N GLY A 42 10.78 4.04 -0.55
CA GLY A 42 11.13 3.35 0.69
C GLY A 42 10.01 2.45 1.20
N LEU A 43 8.77 2.95 1.23
CA LEU A 43 7.61 2.20 1.69
C LEU A 43 7.23 1.08 0.71
N THR A 44 7.32 1.32 -0.60
CA THR A 44 7.06 0.29 -1.62
C THR A 44 8.06 -0.85 -1.50
N ARG A 45 9.34 -0.53 -1.29
CA ARG A 45 10.38 -1.53 -1.05
C ARG A 45 10.12 -2.31 0.24
N LEU A 46 9.71 -1.64 1.32
CA LEU A 46 9.36 -2.30 2.57
C LEU A 46 8.22 -3.31 2.36
N VAL A 47 7.14 -2.92 1.68
CA VAL A 47 6.03 -3.83 1.39
C VAL A 47 6.49 -5.02 0.55
N ALA A 48 7.33 -4.79 -0.45
CA ALA A 48 7.88 -5.85 -1.29
C ALA A 48 8.81 -6.82 -0.53
N THR A 49 9.35 -6.42 0.63
CA THR A 49 10.22 -7.32 1.43
C THR A 49 9.44 -8.30 2.31
N VAL A 50 8.12 -8.13 2.44
CA VAL A 50 7.29 -8.97 3.31
C VAL A 50 6.40 -9.87 2.46
N ASP A 51 6.77 -11.15 2.32
CA ASP A 51 6.08 -12.18 1.51
C ASP A 51 4.60 -12.46 1.84
N THR A 52 4.10 -11.87 2.92
CA THR A 52 2.71 -12.00 3.35
C THR A 52 1.91 -10.72 3.10
N TRP A 53 2.54 -9.68 2.58
CA TRP A 53 1.90 -8.40 2.29
C TRP A 53 1.68 -8.25 0.80
N ARG A 54 0.55 -7.63 0.46
CA ARG A 54 0.24 -7.20 -0.90
C ARG A 54 -0.10 -5.73 -0.90
N LEU A 55 0.67 -4.97 -1.66
CA LEU A 55 0.36 -3.58 -1.94
C LEU A 55 -0.94 -3.52 -2.74
N VAL A 56 -1.95 -2.84 -2.19
CA VAL A 56 -3.23 -2.59 -2.85
C VAL A 56 -3.17 -1.30 -3.64
N ASP A 57 -2.69 -0.23 -3.01
CA ASP A 57 -2.58 1.08 -3.66
C ASP A 57 -1.63 2.03 -2.91
N VAL A 58 -1.25 3.12 -3.58
CA VAL A 58 -0.47 4.23 -3.06
C VAL A 58 -1.28 5.54 -3.19
N TYR A 59 -1.50 6.20 -2.07
CA TYR A 59 -2.29 7.42 -1.92
C TYR A 59 -1.34 8.61 -1.68
N ILE A 60 -1.49 9.69 -2.44
CA ILE A 60 -0.53 10.80 -2.40
C ILE A 60 -1.26 12.14 -2.32
N ASP A 61 -0.88 12.97 -1.35
CA ASP A 61 -1.39 14.34 -1.26
C ASP A 61 -0.25 15.38 -1.22
N ILE A 62 -0.35 16.42 -2.06
CA ILE A 62 0.48 17.63 -1.99
C ILE A 62 -0.39 18.74 -1.40
N ALA A 63 -0.34 18.88 -0.08
CA ALA A 63 -1.32 19.61 0.68
C ALA A 63 -0.72 20.22 1.95
N SER A 64 -0.72 21.55 2.02
CA SER A 64 -0.31 22.30 3.22
C SER A 64 -1.32 22.10 4.35
N SER A 65 -0.82 21.97 5.57
CA SER A 65 -1.68 21.89 6.77
C SER A 65 -2.44 23.19 7.06
N LYS A 66 -2.06 24.32 6.44
CA LYS A 66 -2.66 25.63 6.68
C LYS A 66 -3.87 25.94 5.79
N SER A 67 -4.02 25.24 4.67
CA SER A 67 -5.18 25.43 3.79
C SER A 67 -6.22 24.36 4.09
N LYS A 68 -7.49 24.65 3.79
CA LYS A 68 -8.58 23.66 3.63
C LYS A 68 -8.29 22.71 2.44
N SER A 69 -7.03 22.29 2.27
CA SER A 69 -6.62 21.38 1.21
C SER A 69 -7.39 20.09 1.39
N LEU A 70 -8.22 19.80 0.38
CA LEU A 70 -8.94 18.55 0.30
C LEU A 70 -7.88 17.48 0.08
N ARG A 71 -7.58 16.73 1.13
CA ARG A 71 -6.73 15.53 1.10
C ARG A 71 -7.52 14.42 0.40
N LYS A 72 -7.64 14.54 -0.92
CA LYS A 72 -8.54 13.70 -1.72
C LYS A 72 -8.09 12.25 -1.65
N ASP A 73 -6.78 12.02 -1.71
CA ASP A 73 -6.22 10.69 -1.64
C ASP A 73 -6.29 10.10 -0.23
N PHE A 74 -6.19 10.92 0.82
CA PHE A 74 -6.54 10.46 2.17
C PHE A 74 -8.01 10.03 2.28
N ALA A 75 -8.94 10.82 1.75
CA ALA A 75 -10.36 10.47 1.77
C ALA A 75 -10.64 9.19 0.98
N ARG A 76 -9.98 9.03 -0.18
CA ARG A 76 -10.03 7.82 -1.00
C ARG A 76 -9.49 6.61 -0.25
N MET A 77 -8.33 6.74 0.42
CA MET A 77 -7.77 5.67 1.26
C MET A 77 -8.74 5.21 2.34
N VAL A 78 -9.42 6.15 3.01
CA VAL A 78 -10.41 5.84 4.05
C VAL A 78 -11.61 5.11 3.44
N GLU A 79 -12.07 5.51 2.25
CA GLU A 79 -13.16 4.82 1.55
C GLU A 79 -12.76 3.40 1.12
N ASP A 80 -11.58 3.25 0.52
CA ASP A 80 -11.04 1.96 0.06
C ASP A 80 -10.73 0.99 1.22
N SER A 81 -10.67 1.50 2.46
CA SER A 81 -10.43 0.70 3.69
C SER A 81 -11.72 0.24 4.39
N LYS A 82 -12.89 0.65 3.91
CA LYS A 82 -14.19 0.16 4.41
C LYS A 82 -14.49 -1.24 3.88
#